data_AF-A0A661BRW3-F1
#
_entry.id   AF-A0A661BRW3-F1
#
_cell.length_a   1.000
_cell.length_b   1.000
_cell.length_c   1.000
_cell.angle_alpha   90.00
_cell.angle_beta   90.00
_cell.angle_gamma   90.00
#
_symmetry.space_group_name_H-M   'P 1'
#
loop_
_entity.id
_entity.type
_entity.pdbx_description
1 polymer ?
#
loop_
_entity_poly.entity_id
_entity_poly.type
_entity_poly.pdbx_seq_one_letter_code
_entity_poly.pdbx_strand_id
1 'polypeptide(L)'
;MNIGQIRSKMFMIQLVDWSLYIAVVSVGAYTILFSEHKELMAIASLTGLFLVHAFGQISLNKIAALRLDLEKLQKKQDKSITNILR
;
A
#
# COMPACT_ATOMS: atom_id res chain seq x y z
N MET A 1 -17.09 -0.02 11.38
CA MET A 1 -16.07 -0.98 10.92
C MET A 1 -15.37 -1.53 12.15
N ASN A 2 -15.20 -2.84 12.28
CA ASN A 2 -14.48 -3.40 13.44
C ASN A 2 -12.94 -3.27 13.25
N ILE A 3 -12.17 -3.47 14.32
CA ILE A 3 -10.71 -3.37 14.31
C ILE A 3 -10.06 -4.35 13.30
N GLY A 4 -10.55 -5.59 13.24
CA GLY A 4 -10.08 -6.61 12.30
C GLY A 4 -10.31 -6.24 10.83
N GLN A 5 -11.45 -5.64 10.50
CA GLN A 5 -11.77 -5.16 9.16
C GLN A 5 -10.83 -4.02 8.73
N ILE A 6 -10.49 -3.09 9.62
CA ILE A 6 -9.54 -2.01 9.33
C ILE A 6 -8.14 -2.59 9.07
N ARG A 7 -7.68 -3.52 9.92
CA ARG A 7 -6.38 -4.18 9.78
C ARG A 7 -6.27 -4.98 8.48
N SER A 8 -7.31 -5.74 8.13
CA SER A 8 -7.39 -6.48 6.86
C SER A 8 -7.36 -5.57 5.65
N LYS A 9 -8.07 -4.43 5.67
CA LYS A 9 -8.02 -3.42 4.60
C LYS A 9 -6.61 -2.84 4.41
N MET A 10 -5.92 -2.49 5.51
CA MET A 10 -4.53 -2.01 5.42
C MET A 10 -3.61 -3.07 4.80
N PHE A 11 -3.76 -4.33 5.19
CA PHE A 11 -2.96 -5.43 4.64
C PHE A 11 -3.23 -5.67 3.15
N MET A 12 -4.50 -5.61 2.73
CA MET A 12 -4.88 -5.73 1.31
C MET A 12 -4.26 -4.61 0.46
N ILE A 13 -4.29 -3.36 0.95
CA ILE A 13 -3.66 -2.23 0.25
C ILE A 13 -2.15 -2.48 0.09
N GLN A 14 -1.47 -2.92 1.16
CA GLN A 14 -0.05 -3.24 1.09
C GLN A 14 0.25 -4.38 0.11
N LEU A 15 -0.56 -5.44 0.09
CA LEU A 15 -0.38 -6.54 -0.85
C LEU A 15 -0.47 -6.07 -2.30
N VAL A 16 -1.42 -5.18 -2.62
CA VAL A 16 -1.56 -4.62 -3.95
C VAL A 16 -0.33 -3.78 -4.32
N ASP A 17 0.15 -2.91 -3.43
CA ASP A 17 1.34 -2.10 -3.67
C ASP A 17 2.58 -2.97 -3.96
N TRP A 18 2.81 -4.00 -3.15
CA TRP A 18 3.91 -4.94 -3.34
C TRP A 18 3.78 -5.71 -4.65
N SER A 19 2.57 -6.15 -5.02
CA SER A 19 2.34 -6.85 -6.28
C SER A 19 2.65 -5.97 -7.50
N LEU A 20 2.25 -4.69 -7.45
CA LEU A 20 2.50 -3.73 -8.51
C LEU A 20 4.00 -3.43 -8.65
N TYR A 21 4.70 -3.23 -7.53
CA TYR A 21 6.14 -3.05 -7.52
C TYR A 21 6.88 -4.24 -8.13
N ILE A 22 6.56 -5.46 -7.69
CA ILE A 22 7.19 -6.69 -8.20
C ILE A 22 6.93 -6.83 -9.70
N ALA A 23 5.71 -6.58 -10.17
CA ALA A 23 5.37 -6.65 -11.59
C ALA A 23 6.19 -5.66 -12.42
N VAL A 24 6.29 -4.41 -11.99
CA VAL A 24 7.05 -3.37 -12.70
C VAL A 24 8.55 -3.66 -12.71
N VAL A 25 9.11 -4.11 -11.59
CA VAL A 25 10.55 -4.42 -11.51
C VAL A 25 10.90 -5.66 -12.33
N SER A 26 10.08 -6.72 -12.26
CA SER A 26 10.33 -7.95 -13.02
C SER A 26 10.20 -7.74 -14.52
N VAL A 27 9.14 -7.09 -14.98
CA VAL A 27 8.94 -6.77 -16.40
C VAL A 27 9.99 -5.76 -16.87
N GLY A 28 10.27 -4.71 -16.09
CA GLY A 28 11.25 -3.69 -16.47
C GLY A 28 12.67 -4.24 -16.55
N ALA A 29 13.08 -5.09 -15.61
CA ALA A 29 14.39 -5.74 -15.66
C ALA A 29 14.50 -6.67 -16.88
N TYR A 30 13.46 -7.45 -17.16
CA TYR A 30 13.42 -8.35 -18.32
C TYR A 30 13.52 -7.57 -19.65
N THR A 31 12.72 -6.53 -19.83
CA THR A 31 12.70 -5.78 -21.10
C THR A 31 13.99 -4.99 -21.34
N ILE A 32 14.64 -4.48 -20.30
CA ILE A 32 15.94 -3.80 -20.43
C ILE A 32 17.05 -4.78 -20.84
N LEU A 33 17.06 -5.99 -20.28
CA LEU A 33 18.11 -6.99 -20.56
C LEU A 33 17.98 -7.62 -21.94
N PHE A 34 16.76 -7.83 -22.44
CA PHE A 34 16.50 -8.65 -23.61
C PHE A 34 15.91 -7.91 -24.83
N SER A 35 15.54 -6.63 -24.73
CA SER A 35 15.00 -5.90 -25.90
C SER A 35 16.09 -5.33 -26.82
N GLU A 36 15.74 -5.24 -28.11
CA GLU A 36 16.54 -4.57 -29.13
C GLU A 36 16.54 -3.04 -28.94
N HIS A 37 15.46 -2.48 -28.38
CA HIS A 37 15.28 -1.05 -28.14
C HIS A 37 15.42 -0.68 -26.65
N LYS A 38 16.63 -0.86 -26.11
CA LYS A 38 16.94 -0.70 -24.68
C LYS A 38 16.55 0.67 -24.11
N GLU A 39 16.77 1.75 -24.84
CA GLU A 39 16.46 3.12 -24.37
C GLU A 39 14.95 3.34 -24.19
N LEU A 40 14.14 2.92 -25.16
CA LEU A 40 12.68 2.99 -25.07
C LEU A 40 12.15 2.14 -23.91
N MET A 41 12.71 0.94 -23.69
CA MET A 41 12.33 0.08 -22.58
C MET A 41 12.79 0.62 -21.21
N ALA A 42 13.91 1.34 -21.16
CA ALA A 42 14.33 2.06 -19.96
C ALA A 42 13.35 3.19 -19.61
N ILE A 43 12.90 3.98 -20.59
CA ILE A 43 11.88 5.02 -20.39
C ILE A 43 10.55 4.41 -19.93
N ALA A 44 10.12 3.30 -20.54
CA ALA A 44 8.91 2.60 -20.13
C ALA A 44 9.02 2.07 -18.69
N SER A 45 10.18 1.52 -18.32
CA SER A 45 10.46 1.03 -16.96
C SER A 45 10.45 2.17 -15.93
N LEU A 46 11.06 3.31 -16.24
CA LEU A 46 11.02 4.50 -15.40
C LEU A 46 9.58 5.02 -15.22
N THR A 47 8.79 5.00 -16.29
CA THR A 47 7.37 5.36 -16.24
C THR A 47 6.58 4.41 -15.34
N GLY A 48 6.83 3.10 -15.44
CA GLY A 48 6.26 2.11 -14.55
C GLY A 48 6.61 2.35 -13.09
N LEU A 49 7.89 2.63 -12.79
CA LEU A 49 8.35 2.93 -11.43
C LEU A 49 7.72 4.22 -10.88
N PHE A 50 7.56 5.24 -11.72
CA PHE A 50 6.86 6.46 -11.35
C PHE A 50 5.41 6.19 -10.97
N LEU A 51 4.71 5.32 -11.72
CA LEU A 51 3.35 4.89 -11.37
C LEU A 51 3.34 4.15 -10.03
N VAL A 52 4.25 3.20 -9.80
CA VAL A 52 4.37 2.52 -8.49
C VAL A 52 4.52 3.53 -7.36
N HIS A 53 5.38 4.53 -7.55
CA HIS A 53 5.60 5.58 -6.56
C HIS A 53 4.32 6.39 -6.30
N ALA A 54 3.62 6.83 -7.34
CA ALA A 54 2.38 7.59 -7.21
C ALA A 54 1.28 6.77 -6.50
N PHE A 55 1.10 5.50 -6.87
CA PHE A 55 0.15 4.60 -6.22
C PHE A 55 0.54 4.33 -4.76
N GLY A 56 1.83 4.09 -4.48
CA GLY A 56 2.34 3.91 -3.13
C GLY A 56 2.05 5.10 -2.23
N GLN A 57 2.19 6.33 -2.74
CA GLN A 57 1.86 7.54 -1.97
C GLN A 57 0.36 7.62 -1.64
N ILE A 58 -0.51 7.25 -2.58
CA ILE A 58 -1.97 7.20 -2.36
C ILE A 58 -2.31 6.14 -1.31
N SER A 59 -1.69 4.97 -1.40
CA SER A 59 -1.86 3.87 -0.46
C SER A 59 -1.39 4.24 0.94
N LEU A 60 -0.23 4.89 1.08
CA LEU A 60 0.27 5.40 2.36
C LEU A 60 -0.72 6.40 3.00
N ASN A 61 -1.26 7.33 2.22
CA ASN A 61 -2.26 8.28 2.70
C ASN A 61 -3.54 7.57 3.19
N LYS A 62 -4.01 6.55 2.46
CA LYS A 62 -5.17 5.73 2.86
C LYS A 62 -4.88 4.92 4.13
N ILE A 63 -3.70 4.32 4.25
CA ILE A 63 -3.28 3.57 5.43
C ILE A 63 -3.17 4.50 6.64
N ALA A 64 -2.64 5.71 6.49
CA ALA A 64 -2.57 6.70 7.57
C ALA A 64 -3.97 7.07 8.08
N ALA A 65 -4.93 7.31 7.18
CA ALA A 65 -6.32 7.55 7.56
C ALA A 65 -6.93 6.34 8.32
N LEU A 66 -6.70 5.12 7.83
CA LEU A 66 -7.17 3.90 8.49
C LEU A 66 -6.55 3.69 9.88
N ARG A 67 -5.28 4.07 10.08
CA ARG A 67 -4.62 4.02 11.39
C ARG A 67 -5.27 4.98 12.39
N LEU A 68 -5.55 6.21 11.98
CA LEU A 68 -6.26 7.19 12.82
C LEU A 68 -7.64 6.68 13.24
N ASP A 69 -8.37 6.03 12.35
CA ASP A 69 -9.66 5.44 12.66
C ASP A 69 -9.55 4.24 13.63
N LEU A 70 -8.48 3.44 13.48
CA LEU A 70 -8.20 2.32 14.38
C LEU A 70 -7.89 2.82 15.79
N GLU A 71 -7.07 3.86 15.94
CA GLU A 71 -6.76 4.48 17.23
C GLU A 71 -8.00 5.05 17.92
N LYS A 72 -8.90 5.70 17.17
CA LYS A 72 -10.17 6.21 17.71
C LYS A 72 -11.04 5.08 18.25
N LEU A 73 -11.13 3.96 17.53
CA LEU A 73 -11.92 2.80 17.94
C LEU A 73 -11.32 2.11 19.17
N GLN A 74 -10.00 1.96 19.24
CA GLN A 74 -9.31 1.40 20.41
C GLN A 74 -9.54 2.27 21.65
N LYS A 75 -9.34 3.59 21.56
CA LYS A 75 -9.61 4.51 22.67
C LYS A 75 -11.07 4.47 23.15
N LYS A 76 -12.02 4.26 22.23
CA LYS A 76 -13.45 4.13 22.58
C LYS A 76 -13.72 2.81 23.30
N GLN A 77 -13.08 1.72 22.86
CA GLN A 77 -13.20 0.41 23.49
C GLN A 77 -12.61 0.41 24.91
N ASP A 78 -11.42 0.97 25.09
CA ASP A 78 -10.76 1.05 26.40
C ASP A 78 -11.57 1.87 27.41
N LYS A 79 -12.09 3.03 27.00
CA LYS A 79 -12.99 3.85 27.86
C LYS A 79 -14.26 3.09 28.25
N SER A 80 -14.81 2.29 27.35
CA SER A 80 -15.99 1.47 27.63
C SER A 80 -15.70 0.41 28.68
N ILE A 81 -14.52 -0.23 28.63
CA ILE A 81 -14.12 -1.25 29.61
C ILE A 81 -13.88 -0.62 30.99
N THR A 82 -13.22 0.54 31.04
CA THR A 82 -12.99 1.26 32.31
C THR A 82 -14.28 1.69 32.99
N ASN A 83 -15.32 2.07 32.23
CA ASN A 83 -16.64 2.43 32.78
C ASN A 83 -17.45 1.24 33.31
N ILE A 84 -17.17 0.02 32.88
CA ILE A 84 -17.84 -1.20 33.38
C ILE A 84 -17.20 -1.69 34.68
N LEU A 85 -15.91 -1.40 34.88
CA LEU A 85 -15.14 -1.79 36.07
C LEU A 85 -15.26 -0.79 37.24
N ARG A 86 -16.08 0.25 37.09
CA ARG A 86 -16.28 1.33 38.08
C ARG A 86 -17.71 1.35 38.56
#